data_AF-A0A8S2SSR6-F1
#
_entry.id   AF-A0A8S2SSR6-F1
#
_cell.length_a   1.000
_cell.length_b   1.000
_cell.length_c   1.000
_cell.angle_alpha   90.00
_cell.angle_beta   90.00
_cell.angle_gamma   90.00
#
_symmetry.space_group_name_H-M   'P 1'
#
loop_
_entity.id
_entity.type
_entity.pdbx_description
1 polymer ?
#
loop_
_entity_poly.entity_id
_entity_poly.type
_entity_poly.pdbx_seq_one_letter_code
_entity_poly.pdbx_strand_id
1 'polypeptide(L)'
;MSFSSISSKSLETDDNHPHSNGKLMNEIVEKSDEPNDEPLDPRIQIELERANAATSEINNLETQLDEAQKLFQTSFTNCKQRLAVLAKKLGSCVERARPFFDAC
;
A
#
# COMPACT_ATOMS: atom_id res chain seq x y z
N MET A 1 -13.32 -15.39 -6.62
CA MET A 1 -14.12 -14.27 -7.15
C MET A 1 -13.73 -14.12 -8.61
N SER A 2 -14.69 -14.35 -9.53
CA SER A 2 -14.45 -14.39 -10.97
C SER A 2 -14.73 -13.01 -11.56
N PHE A 3 -13.79 -12.45 -12.32
CA PHE A 3 -13.95 -11.17 -13.00
C PHE A 3 -14.57 -11.39 -14.38
N SER A 4 -15.71 -10.76 -14.66
CA SER A 4 -16.38 -10.79 -15.96
C SER A 4 -15.68 -9.88 -16.97
N SER A 5 -15.40 -10.40 -18.16
CA SER A 5 -14.88 -9.63 -19.30
C SER A 5 -15.94 -8.69 -19.85
N ILE A 6 -15.64 -7.39 -19.90
CA ILE A 6 -16.48 -6.40 -20.58
C ILE A 6 -16.01 -6.30 -22.04
N SER A 7 -16.93 -6.60 -22.96
CA SER A 7 -16.76 -6.54 -24.40
C SER A 7 -16.82 -5.08 -24.89
N SER A 8 -15.75 -4.60 -25.51
CA SER A 8 -15.67 -3.25 -26.08
C SER A 8 -16.48 -3.15 -27.37
N LYS A 9 -17.56 -2.38 -27.33
CA LYS A 9 -18.34 -2.00 -28.51
C LYS A 9 -17.71 -0.73 -29.10
N SER A 10 -17.14 -0.84 -30.29
CA SER A 10 -16.68 0.33 -31.06
C SER A 10 -17.90 1.11 -31.55
N LEU A 11 -17.96 2.40 -31.23
CA LEU A 11 -18.88 3.34 -31.86
C LEU A 11 -18.06 4.50 -32.42
N GLU A 12 -18.37 4.82 -33.66
CA GLU A 12 -17.61 5.64 -34.59
C GLU A 12 -17.46 7.09 -34.14
N THR A 13 -16.36 7.66 -34.62
CA THR A 13 -15.96 9.06 -34.60
C THR A 13 -16.90 9.94 -35.42
N ASP A 14 -17.29 11.11 -34.90
CA ASP A 14 -16.98 12.39 -35.54
C ASP A 14 -17.44 13.58 -34.68
N ASP A 15 -16.53 14.54 -34.49
CA ASP A 15 -16.74 15.98 -34.75
C ASP A 15 -15.76 16.87 -33.98
N ASN A 16 -14.77 17.35 -34.75
CA ASN A 16 -13.97 18.56 -34.62
C ASN A 16 -14.18 19.47 -33.38
N HIS A 17 -13.20 19.44 -32.47
CA HIS A 17 -12.72 20.62 -31.76
C HIS A 17 -11.20 20.49 -31.53
N PRO A 18 -10.38 21.56 -31.66
CA PRO A 18 -8.93 21.41 -31.65
C PRO A 18 -8.45 21.16 -30.23
N HIS A 19 -8.30 19.89 -29.84
CA HIS A 19 -7.67 19.53 -28.57
C HIS A 19 -6.14 19.57 -28.72
N SER A 20 -5.62 20.80 -28.86
CA SER A 20 -4.18 21.08 -28.92
C SER A 20 -3.41 20.70 -27.64
N ASN A 21 -4.10 20.25 -26.58
CA ASN A 21 -3.49 19.86 -25.30
C ASN A 21 -3.10 18.37 -25.21
N GLY A 22 -3.59 17.50 -26.11
CA GLY A 22 -3.29 16.06 -26.04
C GLY A 22 -1.90 15.66 -26.51
N LYS A 23 -1.26 16.47 -27.37
CA LYS A 23 0.12 16.22 -27.84
C LYS A 23 1.18 16.63 -26.82
N LEU A 24 0.92 17.67 -26.03
CA LEU A 24 1.90 18.22 -25.09
C LEU A 24 2.18 17.26 -23.92
N MET A 25 1.18 16.47 -23.48
CA MET A 25 1.33 15.52 -22.38
C MET A 25 2.09 14.26 -22.78
N ASN A 26 2.00 13.83 -24.05
CA ASN A 26 2.71 12.64 -24.52
C ASN A 26 4.19 12.92 -24.85
N GLU A 27 4.55 14.14 -25.22
CA GLU A 27 5.93 14.49 -25.56
C GLU A 27 6.83 14.68 -24.32
N ILE A 28 6.23 14.94 -23.14
CA ILE A 28 6.95 15.07 -21.87
C ILE A 28 7.40 13.71 -21.33
N VAL A 29 6.68 12.63 -21.64
CA VAL A 29 6.94 11.29 -21.09
C VAL A 29 8.05 10.55 -21.84
N GLU A 30 8.36 10.93 -23.09
CA GLU A 30 9.29 10.15 -23.94
C GLU A 30 10.74 10.68 -24.01
N LYS A 31 11.12 11.70 -23.22
CA LYS A 31 12.38 12.42 -23.44
C LYS A 31 13.27 12.64 -22.22
N SER A 32 13.39 11.68 -21.30
CA SER A 32 14.22 11.90 -20.10
C SER A 32 15.08 10.73 -19.60
N ASP A 33 15.22 9.64 -20.37
CA ASP A 33 16.12 8.53 -19.97
C ASP A 33 17.52 8.60 -20.62
N GLU A 34 17.80 9.62 -21.44
CA GLU A 34 19.20 9.88 -21.82
C GLU A 34 19.92 10.55 -20.65
N PRO A 35 21.04 9.99 -20.15
CA PRO A 35 21.85 10.64 -19.14
C PRO A 35 22.41 11.92 -19.76
N ASN A 36 21.80 13.05 -19.42
CA ASN A 36 22.37 14.34 -19.76
C ASN A 36 23.58 14.54 -18.85
N ASP A 37 24.78 14.32 -19.40
CA ASP A 37 26.08 14.48 -18.72
C ASP A 37 26.43 15.96 -18.43
N GLU A 38 25.51 16.89 -18.69
CA GLU A 38 25.65 18.28 -18.27
C GLU A 38 25.66 18.38 -16.73
N PRO A 39 26.67 19.02 -16.12
CA PRO A 39 26.77 19.09 -14.67
C PRO A 39 25.55 19.84 -14.09
N LEU A 40 24.78 19.13 -13.27
CA LEU A 40 23.65 19.70 -12.54
C LEU A 40 24.12 20.80 -11.58
N ASP A 41 23.28 21.81 -11.38
CA ASP A 41 23.50 22.81 -10.32
C ASP A 41 23.65 22.06 -8.97
N PRO A 42 24.73 22.32 -8.19
CA PRO A 42 24.96 21.67 -6.92
C PRO A 42 23.77 21.72 -5.95
N ARG A 43 22.93 22.75 -6.00
CA ARG A 43 21.73 22.86 -5.16
C ARG A 43 20.65 21.88 -5.58
N ILE A 44 20.47 21.68 -6.89
CA ILE A 44 19.53 20.72 -7.44
C ILE A 44 19.97 19.30 -7.09
N GLN A 45 21.27 19.03 -7.23
CA GLN A 45 21.86 17.74 -6.86
C GLN A 45 21.59 17.38 -5.38
N ILE A 46 21.82 18.31 -4.45
CA ILE A 46 21.58 18.11 -3.02
C ILE A 46 20.10 17.80 -2.74
N GLU A 47 19.18 18.52 -3.39
CA GLU A 47 17.75 18.32 -3.15
C GLU A 47 17.25 17.01 -3.74
N LEU A 48 17.78 16.58 -4.90
CA LEU A 48 17.51 15.26 -5.46
C LEU A 48 18.02 14.14 -4.56
N GLU A 49 19.22 14.27 -3.99
CA GLU A 49 19.76 13.31 -3.03
C GLU A 49 18.88 13.21 -1.77
N ARG A 50 18.39 14.34 -1.25
CA ARG A 50 17.44 14.36 -0.13
C ARG A 50 16.12 13.70 -0.48
N ALA A 51 15.57 14.00 -1.66
CA ALA A 51 14.31 13.42 -2.13
C ALA A 51 14.43 11.90 -2.30
N ASN A 52 15.55 11.43 -2.86
CA ASN A 52 15.83 10.00 -3.02
C ASN A 52 16.02 9.31 -1.66
N ALA A 53 16.71 9.95 -0.71
CA ALA A 53 16.86 9.44 0.65
C ALA A 53 15.50 9.31 1.36
N ALA A 54 14.67 10.34 1.30
CA ALA A 54 13.32 10.33 1.86
C ALA A 54 12.43 9.25 1.20
N THR A 55 12.53 9.09 -0.12
CA THR A 55 11.79 8.03 -0.85
C THR A 55 12.23 6.64 -0.40
N SER A 56 13.54 6.43 -0.24
CA SER A 56 14.06 5.16 0.28
C SER A 56 13.60 4.90 1.72
N GLU A 57 13.54 5.94 2.55
CA GLU A 57 13.05 5.83 3.93
C GLU A 57 11.56 5.48 3.97
N ILE A 58 10.74 6.11 3.13
CA ILE A 58 9.32 5.79 2.99
C ILE A 58 9.14 4.31 2.64
N ASN A 59 9.80 3.82 1.58
CA ASN A 59 9.69 2.43 1.14
C ASN A 59 10.10 1.43 2.24
N ASN A 60 11.14 1.79 3.00
CA ASN A 60 11.60 0.97 4.13
C ASN A 60 10.59 0.97 5.30
N LEU A 61 9.99 2.11 5.61
CA LEU A 61 8.96 2.22 6.64
C LEU A 61 7.68 1.46 6.24
N GLU A 62 7.27 1.53 4.97
CA GLU A 62 6.15 0.77 4.44
C GLU A 62 6.39 -0.73 4.59
N THR A 63 7.59 -1.20 4.23
CA THR A 63 7.98 -2.62 4.38
C THR A 63 7.90 -3.06 5.85
N GLN A 64 8.47 -2.28 6.76
CA GLN A 64 8.44 -2.59 8.20
C GLN A 64 7.01 -2.58 8.77
N LEU A 65 6.17 -1.65 8.31
CA LEU A 65 4.77 -1.60 8.72
C LEU A 65 4.02 -2.86 8.29
N ASP A 66 4.19 -3.27 7.04
CA ASP A 66 3.58 -4.48 6.49
C ASP A 66 4.02 -5.74 7.26
N GLU A 67 5.31 -5.84 7.57
CA GLU A 67 5.85 -6.93 8.37
C GLU A 67 5.25 -6.94 9.78
N ALA A 68 5.24 -5.79 10.47
CA ALA A 68 4.68 -5.65 11.81
C ALA A 68 3.19 -6.00 11.84
N GLN A 69 2.42 -5.56 10.84
CA GLN A 69 1.00 -5.90 10.71
C GLN A 69 0.79 -7.40 10.52
N LYS A 70 1.57 -8.06 9.64
CA LYS A 70 1.49 -9.51 9.44
C LYS A 70 1.83 -10.28 10.71
N LEU A 71 2.86 -9.84 11.43
CA LEU A 71 3.30 -10.44 12.69
C LEU A 71 2.22 -10.31 13.77
N PHE A 72 1.62 -9.12 13.89
CA PHE A 72 0.50 -8.87 14.79
C PHE A 72 -0.70 -9.77 14.46
N GLN A 73 -1.14 -9.81 13.20
CA GLN A 73 -2.30 -10.63 12.80
C GLN A 73 -2.05 -12.11 13.07
N THR A 74 -0.85 -12.60 12.80
CA THR A 74 -0.46 -13.99 13.06
C THR A 74 -0.48 -14.30 14.56
N SER A 75 0.15 -13.45 15.37
CA SER A 75 0.20 -13.59 16.83
C SER A 75 -1.21 -13.51 17.45
N PHE A 76 -2.00 -12.51 17.07
CA PHE A 76 -3.36 -12.32 17.52
C PHE A 76 -4.26 -13.52 17.17
N THR A 77 -4.16 -14.02 15.95
CA THR A 77 -4.91 -15.21 15.51
C THR A 77 -4.50 -16.44 16.33
N ASN A 78 -3.20 -16.65 16.56
CA ASN A 78 -2.71 -17.74 17.40
C ASN A 78 -3.24 -17.63 18.84
N CYS A 79 -3.15 -16.44 19.45
CA CYS A 79 -3.68 -16.17 20.78
C CYS A 79 -5.18 -16.44 20.86
N LYS A 80 -5.96 -15.93 19.89
CA LYS A 80 -7.41 -16.14 19.79
C LYS A 80 -7.76 -17.62 19.67
N GLN A 81 -7.04 -18.38 18.84
CA GLN A 81 -7.25 -19.82 18.68
C GLN A 81 -6.93 -20.58 19.98
N ARG A 82 -5.79 -20.29 20.61
CA ARG A 82 -5.40 -20.89 21.89
C ARG A 82 -6.42 -20.60 22.99
N LEU A 83 -6.89 -19.35 23.06
CA LEU A 83 -7.94 -18.95 24.00
C LEU A 83 -9.25 -19.72 23.74
N ALA A 84 -9.66 -19.87 22.47
CA ALA A 84 -10.85 -20.64 22.13
C ALA A 84 -10.73 -22.12 22.52
N VAL A 85 -9.56 -22.73 22.34
CA VAL A 85 -9.30 -24.11 22.77
C VAL A 85 -9.38 -24.23 24.30
N LEU A 86 -8.75 -23.30 25.03
CA LEU A 86 -8.79 -23.28 26.49
C LEU A 86 -10.21 -23.04 27.02
N ALA A 87 -10.96 -22.11 26.43
CA ALA A 87 -12.34 -21.83 26.79
C ALA A 87 -13.24 -23.07 26.60
N LYS A 88 -13.07 -23.81 25.49
CA LYS A 88 -13.78 -25.08 25.28
C LYS A 88 -13.40 -26.14 26.30
N LYS A 89 -12.13 -26.24 26.67
CA LYS A 89 -11.63 -27.22 27.66
C LYS A 89 -12.16 -26.93 29.07
N LEU A 90 -12.23 -25.66 29.45
CA LEU A 90 -12.61 -25.21 30.79
C LEU A 90 -14.13 -25.10 30.95
N GLY A 91 -14.86 -24.76 29.89
CA GLY A 91 -16.33 -24.70 29.91
C GLY A 91 -16.86 -23.72 30.96
N SER A 92 -17.79 -24.18 31.81
CA SER A 92 -18.51 -23.33 32.76
C SER A 92 -17.68 -22.82 33.95
N CYS A 93 -16.46 -23.32 34.18
CA CYS A 93 -15.63 -22.79 35.26
C CYS A 93 -15.10 -21.38 34.98
N VAL A 94 -14.93 -21.01 33.69
CA VAL A 94 -14.50 -19.66 33.29
C VAL A 94 -15.59 -18.63 33.63
N GLU A 95 -16.85 -18.92 33.28
CA GLU A 95 -17.97 -18.01 33.54
C GLU A 95 -18.26 -17.86 35.04
N ARG A 96 -18.06 -18.93 35.82
CA ARG A 96 -18.19 -18.86 37.29
C ARG A 96 -17.08 -18.04 37.95
N ALA A 97 -15.88 -18.00 37.36
CA ALA A 97 -14.76 -17.24 37.89
C ALA A 97 -14.76 -15.78 37.44
N ARG A 98 -15.43 -15.44 36.32
CA ARG A 98 -15.46 -14.10 35.73
C ARG A 98 -15.81 -12.98 36.75
N PRO A 99 -16.84 -13.11 37.61
CA PRO A 99 -17.17 -12.06 38.59
C PRO A 99 -16.05 -11.75 39.59
N PHE A 100 -15.19 -12.73 39.90
CA PHE A 100 -14.05 -12.51 40.79
C PHE A 100 -12.97 -11.66 40.11
N PHE A 101 -12.72 -11.88 38.81
CA PHE A 101 -11.72 -11.12 38.05
C PHE A 101 -12.20 -9.73 37.64
N ASP A 102 -13.49 -9.56 37.33
CA ASP A 102 -14.06 -8.26 36.95
C ASP A 102 -14.16 -7.28 38.15
N ALA A 103 -14.13 -7.82 39.37
CA ALA A 103 -14.21 -7.05 40.62
C ALA A 103 -12.84 -6.67 41.20
N CYS A 104 -11.73 -7.12 40.59
CA CYS A 104 -10.36 -6.73 40.92
C CYS A 104 -9.91 -5.54 40.08
#